data_AF-A0A969UQG3-F1
#
_entry.id   AF-A0A969UQG3-F1
#
_cell.length_a   1.000
_cell.length_b   1.000
_cell.length_c   1.000
_cell.angle_alpha   90.00
_cell.angle_beta   90.00
_cell.angle_gamma   90.00
#
_symmetry.space_group_name_H-M   'P 1'
#
loop_
_entity.id
_entity.type
_entity.pdbx_description
1 polymer ?
#
loop_
_entity_poly.entity_id
_entity_poly.type
_entity_poly.pdbx_seq_one_letter_code
_entity_poly.pdbx_strand_id
1 'polypeptide(L)'
;MDLRTGTDWKTFYASLTPSEKPETQSIEPLEILVESFQQAVEQAYNAPFQQVPFIAAFLRCAKGFEDGKPIHYPRVQAQPNPKGEGFEWFVANEKTSGKRLSLPKLVDDEGLPLNPSN
;
A
#
# COMPACT_ATOMS: atom_id res chain seq x y z
N MET A 1 -8.25 -11.23 -17.28
CA MET A 1 -7.87 -9.90 -16.74
C MET A 1 -8.72 -8.81 -17.39
N ASP A 2 -9.40 -7.94 -16.64
CA ASP A 2 -10.19 -6.82 -17.20
C ASP A 2 -9.27 -5.68 -17.62
N LEU A 3 -8.81 -5.72 -18.87
CA LEU A 3 -7.86 -4.76 -19.42
C LEU A 3 -8.60 -3.82 -20.35
N ARG A 4 -8.73 -2.59 -19.88
CA ARG A 4 -9.44 -1.47 -20.48
C ARG A 4 -8.45 -0.33 -20.64
N THR A 5 -8.56 0.42 -21.73
CA THR A 5 -7.82 1.68 -21.87
C THR A 5 -8.35 2.72 -20.88
N GLY A 6 -7.63 3.82 -20.69
CA GLY A 6 -8.12 4.93 -19.86
C GLY A 6 -9.49 5.48 -20.31
N THR A 7 -9.75 5.47 -21.61
CA THR A 7 -11.04 5.87 -22.20
C THR A 7 -12.16 4.89 -21.86
N ASP A 8 -11.84 3.60 -21.87
CA ASP A 8 -12.78 2.53 -21.53
C ASP A 8 -13.14 2.59 -20.03
N TRP A 9 -12.15 2.84 -19.16
CA TRP A 9 -12.39 3.06 -17.73
C TRP A 9 -13.24 4.29 -17.47
N LYS A 10 -12.96 5.41 -18.15
CA LYS A 10 -13.76 6.62 -18.03
C LYS A 10 -15.21 6.35 -18.40
N THR A 11 -15.44 5.63 -19.50
CA THR A 11 -16.79 5.30 -19.97
C THR A 11 -17.51 4.37 -18.99
N PHE A 12 -16.84 3.32 -18.51
CA PHE A 12 -17.38 2.38 -17.54
C PHE A 12 -17.78 3.02 -16.22
N TYR A 13 -16.88 3.81 -15.61
CA TYR A 13 -17.17 4.48 -14.35
C TYR A 13 -18.17 5.64 -14.52
N ALA A 14 -18.25 6.25 -15.70
CA ALA A 14 -19.23 7.29 -15.98
C ALA A 14 -20.64 6.74 -16.22
N SER A 15 -20.78 5.53 -16.78
CA SER A 15 -22.09 4.96 -17.11
C SER A 15 -22.77 4.29 -15.92
N LEU A 16 -22.00 3.74 -14.96
CA LEU A 16 -22.49 2.90 -13.86
C LEU A 16 -23.35 1.71 -14.32
N THR A 17 -23.31 1.39 -15.61
CA THR A 17 -24.02 0.27 -16.23
C THR A 17 -23.03 -0.82 -16.62
N PRO A 18 -23.43 -2.11 -16.57
CA PRO A 18 -22.59 -3.19 -17.06
C PRO A 18 -22.27 -2.95 -18.54
N SER A 19 -21.01 -2.64 -18.85
CA SER A 19 -20.53 -2.56 -20.22
C SER A 19 -19.89 -3.89 -20.61
N GLU A 20 -20.08 -4.29 -21.87
CA GLU A 20 -19.29 -5.38 -22.42
C GLU A 20 -17.80 -5.01 -22.36
N LYS A 21 -16.99 -6.02 -22.05
CA LYS A 21 -15.56 -5.87 -21.93
C LYS A 21 -14.96 -5.88 -23.35
N PRO A 22 -14.10 -4.91 -23.71
CA PRO A 22 -13.45 -4.93 -25.01
C PRO A 22 -12.60 -6.20 -25.18
N GLU A 23 -12.69 -6.81 -26.37
CA GLU A 23 -11.82 -7.93 -26.76
C GLU A 23 -10.37 -7.48 -26.67
N THR A 24 -9.64 -8.12 -25.76
CA THR A 24 -8.26 -7.75 -25.49
C THR A 24 -7.40 -8.41 -26.56
N GLN A 25 -6.67 -7.60 -27.35
CA GLN A 25 -5.66 -8.11 -28.29
C GLN A 25 -4.68 -9.00 -27.54
N SER A 26 -4.24 -10.08 -28.19
CA SER A 26 -3.29 -11.08 -27.69
C SER A 26 -2.12 -10.43 -26.96
N ILE A 27 -2.22 -10.42 -25.64
CA ILE A 27 -1.16 -10.02 -24.74
C ILE A 27 -0.27 -11.25 -24.59
N GLU A 28 1.04 -11.04 -24.50
CA GLU A 28 1.96 -12.02 -23.92
C GLU A 28 1.28 -12.73 -22.74
N PRO A 29 1.39 -14.07 -22.61
CA PRO A 29 0.87 -14.80 -21.46
C PRO A 29 1.21 -14.05 -20.16
N LEU A 30 0.23 -13.92 -19.26
CA LEU A 30 0.36 -13.16 -18.01
C LEU A 30 1.59 -13.61 -17.23
N GLU A 31 1.89 -14.90 -17.28
CA GLU A 31 3.03 -15.56 -16.66
C GLU A 31 4.35 -14.92 -17.11
N ILE A 32 4.50 -14.65 -18.42
CA ILE A 32 5.72 -14.06 -18.99
C ILE A 32 5.91 -12.62 -18.50
N LEU A 33 4.83 -11.84 -18.43
CA LEU A 33 4.89 -10.46 -17.93
C LEU A 33 5.28 -10.41 -16.44
N VAL A 34 4.71 -11.31 -15.64
CA VAL A 34 5.03 -11.43 -14.21
C VAL A 34 6.49 -11.83 -14.02
N GLU A 35 6.97 -12.84 -14.75
CA GLU A 35 8.37 -13.28 -14.68
C GLU A 35 9.34 -12.17 -15.11
N SER A 36 9.05 -11.48 -16.21
CA SER A 36 9.87 -10.38 -16.71
C SER A 36 9.99 -9.25 -15.70
N PHE A 37 8.88 -8.90 -15.03
CA PHE A 37 8.89 -7.89 -13.97
C PHE A 37 9.71 -8.35 -12.76
N GLN A 38 9.55 -9.60 -12.33
CA GLN A 38 10.31 -10.14 -11.20
C GLN A 38 11.81 -10.10 -11.47
N GLN A 39 12.25 -10.59 -12.63
CA GLN A 39 13.66 -10.57 -13.03
C GLN A 39 14.24 -9.15 -13.10
N ALA A 40 13.50 -8.20 -13.68
CA ALA A 40 13.94 -6.80 -13.76
C ALA A 40 14.14 -6.18 -12.36
N VAL A 41 13.24 -6.49 -11.42
CA VAL A 41 13.35 -6.02 -10.03
C VAL A 41 14.52 -6.68 -9.31
N GLU A 42 14.70 -8.00 -9.46
CA GLU A 42 15.83 -8.73 -8.85
C GLU A 42 17.17 -8.18 -9.33
N GLN A 43 17.30 -7.92 -10.64
CA GLN A 43 18.51 -7.35 -11.21
C GLN A 43 18.79 -5.94 -10.71
N ALA A 44 17.76 -5.08 -10.63
CA ALA A 44 17.92 -3.68 -10.22
C ALA A 44 18.32 -3.54 -8.74
N TYR A 45 17.86 -4.46 -7.88
CA TYR A 45 18.09 -4.40 -6.43
C TYR A 45 19.13 -5.42 -5.93
N ASN A 46 19.63 -6.29 -6.81
CA ASN A 46 20.58 -7.35 -6.49
C ASN A 46 20.15 -8.20 -5.28
N ALA A 47 18.86 -8.59 -5.26
CA ALA A 47 18.25 -9.37 -4.21
C ALA A 47 17.08 -10.20 -4.77
N PRO A 48 16.71 -11.35 -4.16
CA PRO A 48 15.54 -12.12 -4.58
C PRO A 48 14.26 -11.28 -4.52
N PHE A 49 13.33 -11.49 -5.45
CA PHE A 49 12.18 -10.59 -5.67
C PHE A 49 11.40 -10.33 -4.38
N GLN A 50 11.09 -11.38 -3.64
CA GLN A 50 10.32 -11.31 -2.40
C GLN A 50 11.07 -10.64 -1.23
N GLN A 51 12.40 -10.54 -1.32
CA GLN A 51 13.25 -9.90 -0.30
C GLN A 51 13.54 -8.43 -0.61
N VAL A 52 13.21 -7.95 -1.83
CA VAL A 52 13.34 -6.54 -2.17
C VAL A 52 12.44 -5.70 -1.25
N PRO A 53 12.93 -4.63 -0.60
CA PRO A 53 12.23 -3.98 0.51
C PRO A 53 10.79 -3.55 0.22
N PHE A 54 10.53 -2.98 -0.95
CA PHE A 54 9.17 -2.54 -1.31
C PHE A 54 8.25 -3.72 -1.67
N ILE A 55 8.80 -4.81 -2.21
CA ILE A 55 8.05 -6.05 -2.47
C ILE A 55 7.70 -6.74 -1.15
N ALA A 56 8.69 -6.91 -0.26
CA ALA A 56 8.47 -7.48 1.06
C ALA A 56 7.41 -6.70 1.86
N ALA A 57 7.48 -5.36 1.82
CA ALA A 57 6.48 -4.49 2.43
C ALA A 57 5.10 -4.70 1.80
N PHE A 58 5.00 -4.70 0.47
CA PHE A 58 3.73 -4.93 -0.22
C PHE A 58 3.11 -6.29 0.14
N LEU A 59 3.90 -7.37 0.13
CA LEU A 59 3.43 -8.71 0.48
C LEU A 59 2.93 -8.77 1.93
N ARG A 60 3.66 -8.16 2.86
CA ARG A 60 3.22 -8.06 4.27
C ARG A 60 1.90 -7.29 4.41
N CYS A 61 1.75 -6.17 3.71
CA CYS A 61 0.52 -5.39 3.70
C CYS A 61 -0.66 -6.19 3.12
N ALA A 62 -0.45 -6.84 1.97
CA ALA A 62 -1.49 -7.57 1.24
C ALA A 62 -1.97 -8.83 1.97
N LYS A 63 -1.08 -9.50 2.71
CA LYS A 63 -1.44 -10.64 3.58
C LYS A 63 -2.30 -10.20 4.77
N GLY A 64 -2.12 -8.96 5.23
CA GLY A 64 -2.63 -8.48 6.51
C GLY A 64 -1.72 -8.87 7.67
N PHE A 65 -2.02 -8.32 8.85
CA PHE A 65 -1.21 -8.53 10.06
C PHE A 65 -1.87 -9.59 10.94
N GLU A 66 -1.14 -10.67 11.24
CA GLU A 66 -1.57 -11.75 12.14
C GLU A 66 -1.26 -11.44 13.63
N ASP A 67 -0.71 -10.26 13.92
CA ASP A 67 -0.28 -9.84 15.25
C ASP A 67 -1.44 -9.38 16.15
N GLY A 68 -2.67 -9.41 15.65
CA GLY A 68 -3.86 -8.96 16.37
C GLY A 68 -3.89 -7.46 16.63
N LYS A 69 -3.01 -6.67 15.99
CA LYS A 69 -3.00 -5.21 16.15
C LYS A 69 -4.14 -4.60 15.31
N PRO A 70 -5.00 -3.74 15.89
CA PRO A 70 -6.26 -3.34 15.24
C PRO A 70 -6.11 -2.53 13.95
N ILE A 71 -5.00 -1.80 13.78
CA ILE A 71 -4.61 -0.96 12.62
C ILE A 71 -3.31 -0.22 13.02
N HIS A 72 -2.25 -0.32 12.21
CA HIS A 72 -0.93 0.32 12.39
C HIS A 72 -0.92 1.83 12.06
N TYR A 73 -2.07 2.49 12.19
CA TYR A 73 -2.17 3.91 11.90
C TYR A 73 -1.79 4.72 13.14
N PRO A 74 -0.96 5.76 12.99
CA PRO A 74 -0.57 6.58 14.13
C PRO A 74 -1.78 7.25 14.79
N ARG A 75 -1.90 7.15 16.12
CA ARG A 75 -3.04 7.66 16.90
C ARG A 75 -2.58 8.12 18.27
N VAL A 76 -3.08 9.27 18.72
CA VAL A 76 -2.81 9.85 20.06
C VAL A 76 -3.39 9.03 21.22
N GLN A 77 -4.35 8.15 20.96
CA GLN A 77 -5.03 7.30 21.95
C GLN A 77 -5.09 5.85 21.46
N ALA A 78 -5.10 4.90 22.41
CA ALA A 78 -5.12 3.47 22.09
C ALA A 78 -6.44 3.01 21.44
N GLN A 79 -7.56 3.62 21.83
CA GLN A 79 -8.85 3.37 21.20
C GLN A 79 -9.01 4.26 19.96
N PRO A 80 -9.59 3.74 18.86
CA PRO A 80 -9.93 4.57 17.71
C PRO A 80 -10.81 5.74 18.13
N ASN A 81 -10.43 6.96 17.75
CA ASN A 81 -11.31 8.11 17.92
C ASN A 81 -12.59 7.85 17.10
N PRO A 82 -13.79 7.85 17.72
CA PRO A 82 -15.05 7.57 17.02
C PRO A 82 -15.38 8.59 15.93
N LYS A 83 -14.76 9.78 15.95
CA LYS A 83 -14.86 10.80 14.90
C LYS A 83 -13.88 10.60 13.74
N GLY A 84 -12.99 9.61 13.83
CA GLY A 84 -12.00 9.32 12.78
C GLY A 84 -10.79 10.28 12.76
N GLU A 85 -10.54 11.06 13.81
CA GLU A 85 -9.51 12.11 13.85
C GLU A 85 -8.09 11.54 14.11
N GLY A 86 -7.66 10.58 13.31
CA GLY A 86 -6.30 10.01 13.39
C GLY A 86 -5.19 11.00 12.97
N PHE A 87 -5.56 12.07 12.24
CA PHE A 87 -4.62 13.06 11.72
C PHE A 87 -3.91 13.86 12.82
N GLU A 88 -4.47 13.92 14.04
CA GLU A 88 -3.90 14.66 15.17
C GLU A 88 -2.50 14.17 15.54
N TRP A 89 -2.21 12.89 15.32
CA TRP A 89 -0.86 12.35 15.52
C TRP A 89 0.15 13.04 14.61
N PHE A 90 -0.17 13.20 13.33
CA PHE A 90 0.70 13.88 12.37
C PHE A 90 0.85 15.37 12.70
N VAL A 91 -0.24 16.01 13.11
CA VAL A 91 -0.18 17.41 13.59
C VAL A 91 0.77 17.53 14.79
N ALA A 92 0.72 16.60 15.75
CA ALA A 92 1.62 16.60 16.89
C ALA A 92 3.09 16.29 16.51
N ASN A 93 3.30 15.38 15.55
CA ASN A 93 4.62 15.00 15.04
C ASN A 93 5.34 16.15 14.32
N GLU A 94 4.60 16.97 13.57
CA GLU A 94 5.12 18.04 12.71
C GLU A 94 5.23 19.42 13.40
N LYS A 95 4.76 19.56 14.64
CA LYS A 95 4.97 20.80 15.41
C LYS A 95 6.46 21.12 15.55
N THR A 96 6.78 22.39 15.81
CA THR A 96 8.16 22.83 16.10
C THR A 96 8.80 22.07 17.26
N SER A 97 8.00 21.68 18.27
CA SER A 97 8.41 20.85 19.41
C SER A 97 8.22 19.34 19.17
N GLY A 98 7.79 18.93 17.98
CA GLY A 98 7.55 17.55 17.61
C GLY A 98 8.82 16.82 17.16
N LYS A 99 8.75 15.48 17.14
CA LYS A 99 9.90 14.61 16.82
C LYS A 99 10.10 14.35 15.33
N ARG A 100 9.16 14.75 14.46
CA ARG A 100 9.22 14.54 12.99
C ARG A 100 9.54 13.08 12.61
N LEU A 101 8.91 12.15 13.31
CA LEU A 101 9.07 10.73 13.10
C LEU A 101 8.48 10.34 11.73
N SER A 102 9.22 9.53 10.98
CA SER A 102 8.71 8.85 9.80
C SER A 102 8.01 7.55 10.19
N LEU A 103 7.13 7.06 9.33
CA LEU A 103 6.62 5.70 9.47
C LEU A 103 7.78 4.69 9.40
N PRO A 104 7.81 3.67 10.27
CA PRO A 104 8.80 2.61 10.19
C PRO A 104 8.65 1.85 8.87
N LYS A 105 9.71 1.14 8.47
CA LYS A 105 9.62 0.22 7.33
C LYS A 105 8.60 -0.85 7.66
N LEU A 106 7.66 -1.08 6.75
CA LEU A 106 6.57 -2.04 6.98
C LEU A 106 7.08 -3.46 7.25
N VAL A 107 8.20 -3.83 6.62
CA VAL A 107 8.89 -5.12 6.79
C VAL A 107 9.27 -5.36 8.26
N ASP A 108 9.65 -4.30 8.96
CA ASP A 108 10.17 -4.31 10.33
C ASP A 108 9.22 -3.53 11.28
N ASP A 109 7.92 -3.44 10.94
CA ASP A 109 7.00 -2.56 11.65
C ASP A 109 6.68 -3.08 13.07
N GLU A 110 7.36 -2.50 14.05
CA GLU A 110 7.08 -2.67 15.47
C GLU A 110 5.91 -1.78 15.96
N GLY A 111 5.48 -0.82 15.14
CA GLY A 111 4.50 0.21 15.46
C GLY A 111 5.14 1.56 15.81
N LEU A 112 4.30 2.59 15.87
CA LEU A 112 4.68 3.95 16.29
C LEU A 112 4.22 4.25 17.72
N PRO A 113 4.87 5.19 18.43
CA PRO A 113 4.40 5.61 19.73
C PRO A 113 2.99 6.19 19.63
N LEU A 114 2.14 5.92 20.62
CA LEU A 114 0.80 6.51 20.70
C LEU A 114 0.88 8.05 20.68
N ASN A 115 1.80 8.64 21.44
CA ASN A 115 2.04 10.07 21.38
C ASN A 115 3.43 10.36 20.77
N PRO A 116 3.52 11.03 19.61
CA PRO A 116 4.81 11.34 18.98
C PRO A 116 5.59 12.44 19.71
N SER A 117 4.98 13.13 20.67
CA SER A 117 5.60 14.21 21.45
C SER A 117 6.20 13.75 22.78
N ASN A 118 5.88 12.54 23.27
CA ASN A 118 6.43 11.96 24.49
C ASN A 118 7.61 11.05 24.18
#